data_AF-A0A2U1MX62-F1
#
_entry.id   AF-A0A2U1MX62-F1
#
_cell.length_a   1.000
_cell.length_b   1.000
_cell.length_c   1.000
_cell.angle_alpha   90.00
_cell.angle_beta   90.00
_cell.angle_gamma   90.00
#
_symmetry.space_group_name_H-M   'P 1'
#
loop_
_entity.id
_entity.type
_entity.pdbx_description
1 polymer ?
#
loop_
_entity_poly.entity_id
_entity_poly.type
_entity_poly.pdbx_seq_one_letter_code
_entity_poly.pdbx_strand_id
1 'polypeptide(L)' 'MAEILASLAPPSADRLGTWKTCQKNPANCSPSQMNFLQAFRNQMLNSVKRFSMSKQNGLFINSCFAHCQSE' A
#
# COMPACT_ATOMS: atom_id res chain seq x y z
N MET A 1 3.87 3.87 -4.68
CA MET A 1 3.67 2.44 -4.29
C MET A 1 4.95 1.64 -4.13
N ALA A 2 5.98 1.90 -4.94
CA ALA A 2 7.25 1.17 -4.84
C ALA A 2 7.85 1.20 -3.42
N GLU A 3 7.83 2.35 -2.74
CA GLU A 3 8.36 2.46 -1.38
C GLU A 3 7.53 1.72 -0.32
N ILE A 4 6.20 1.69 -0.46
CA ILE A 4 5.32 1.01 0.50
C ILE A 4 5.40 -0.51 0.32
N LEU A 5 5.42 -1.02 -0.92
CA LEU A 5 5.58 -2.46 -1.18
C LEU A 5 6.95 -2.98 -0.73
N ALA A 6 8.02 -2.20 -0.94
CA ALA A 6 9.35 -2.50 -0.40
C ALA A 6 9.36 -2.54 1.14
N SER A 7 8.53 -1.71 1.79
CA SER A 7 8.38 -1.69 3.25
C SER A 7 7.51 -2.84 3.78
N LEU A 8 6.51 -3.31 3.02
CA LEU A 8 5.57 -4.35 3.42
C LEU A 8 6.11 -5.78 3.23
N ALA A 9 6.93 -5.98 2.20
CA ALA A 9 7.53 -7.28 1.90
C ALA A 9 9.03 -7.17 1.62
N PRO A 10 9.83 -6.65 2.58
CA PRO A 10 11.28 -6.64 2.46
C PRO A 10 11.82 -8.08 2.34
N PRO A 11 13.06 -8.27 1.86
CA PRO A 11 13.66 -9.61 1.76
C PRO A 11 13.66 -10.41 3.07
N SER A 12 13.71 -9.71 4.21
CA SER A 12 13.61 -10.31 5.55
C SER A 12 12.22 -10.90 5.85
N ALA A 13 11.16 -10.30 5.31
CA ALA A 13 9.76 -10.71 5.48
C ALA A 13 9.25 -11.63 4.35
N ASP A 14 9.77 -11.51 3.14
CA ASP A 14 9.43 -12.36 1.98
C ASP A 14 10.59 -13.32 1.63
N ARG A 15 10.97 -14.19 2.57
CA ARG A 15 12.08 -15.13 2.38
C ARG A 15 11.86 -16.11 1.22
N LEU A 16 10.60 -16.46 0.96
CA LEU A 16 10.21 -17.36 -0.13
C LEU A 16 10.09 -16.64 -1.48
N GLY A 17 10.20 -15.30 -1.52
CA GLY A 17 10.10 -14.51 -2.74
C GLY A 17 8.70 -14.46 -3.36
N THR A 18 7.68 -14.82 -2.60
CA THR A 18 6.27 -14.89 -3.03
C THR A 18 5.71 -13.55 -3.45
N TRP A 19 6.22 -12.46 -2.90
CA TRP A 19 5.78 -11.10 -3.20
C TRP A 19 6.62 -10.46 -4.32
N LYS A 20 7.77 -11.01 -4.70
CA LYS A 20 8.69 -10.40 -5.67
C LYS A 20 8.03 -10.03 -7.00
N THR A 21 7.17 -10.89 -7.55
CA THR A 21 6.47 -10.64 -8.82
C THR A 21 5.39 -9.57 -8.67
N CYS A 22 4.60 -9.64 -7.59
CA CYS A 22 3.58 -8.68 -7.20
C CYS A 22 4.17 -7.28 -6.92
N GLN A 23 5.35 -7.21 -6.29
CA GLN A 23 6.07 -5.95 -6.03
C GLN A 23 6.52 -5.27 -7.32
N LYS A 24 7.03 -6.05 -8.29
CA LYS A 24 7.48 -5.52 -9.58
C LYS A 24 6.31 -5.09 -10.46
N ASN A 25 5.21 -5.83 -10.42
CA ASN A 25 4.00 -5.51 -11.16
C ASN A 25 2.76 -5.89 -10.32
N PRO A 26 1.96 -4.91 -9.87
CA PRO A 26 0.74 -5.14 -9.09
C PRO A 26 -0.31 -6.00 -9.81
N ALA A 27 -0.27 -6.09 -11.14
CA ALA A 27 -1.13 -7.00 -11.90
C ALA A 27 -0.78 -8.49 -11.68
N ASN A 28 0.42 -8.80 -11.18
CA ASN A 28 0.87 -10.16 -10.87
C ASN A 28 0.53 -10.60 -9.44
N CYS A 29 -0.14 -9.75 -8.65
CA CYS A 29 -0.53 -10.12 -7.30
C CYS A 29 -1.63 -11.18 -7.33
N SER A 30 -1.51 -12.18 -6.47
CA SER A 30 -2.59 -13.13 -6.23
C SER A 30 -3.79 -12.44 -5.54
N PRO A 31 -4.99 -13.05 -5.56
CA PRO A 31 -6.14 -12.53 -4.82
C PRO A 31 -5.86 -12.33 -3.32
N SER A 32 -5.08 -13.23 -2.70
CA SER A 32 -4.71 -13.11 -1.28
C SER A 32 -3.76 -11.94 -1.03
N GLN A 33 -2.78 -11.71 -1.92
CA GLN A 33 -1.88 -10.57 -1.84
C GLN A 33 -2.64 -9.24 -2.02
N MET A 34 -3.58 -9.21 -2.97
CA MET A 34 -4.43 -8.03 -3.18
C MET A 34 -5.29 -7.73 -1.95
N ASN A 35 -5.92 -8.74 -1.36
CA ASN A 35 -6.72 -8.58 -0.14
C ASN A 35 -5.88 -8.05 1.03
N PHE A 36 -4.66 -8.54 1.19
CA PHE A 36 -3.73 -8.03 2.21
C PHE A 36 -3.41 -6.54 1.99
N LEU A 37 -3.10 -6.14 0.75
CA LEU A 37 -2.80 -4.74 0.44
C LEU A 37 -4.03 -3.82 0.64
N GLN A 38 -5.23 -4.30 0.34
CA GLN A 38 -6.47 -3.58 0.65
C GLN A 38 -6.73 -3.45 2.15
N ALA A 39 -6.51 -4.51 2.92
CA ALA A 39 -6.64 -4.48 4.38
C ALA A 39 -5.64 -3.49 5.00
N PHE A 40 -4.39 -3.51 4.54
CA PHE A 40 -3.37 -2.56 4.97
C PHE A 40 -3.76 -1.11 4.66
N ARG A 41 -4.29 -0.83 3.47
CA ARG A 41 -4.81 0.50 3.11
C ARG A 41 -5.88 0.97 4.10
N ASN A 42 -6.84 0.11 4.44
CA ASN A 42 -7.90 0.45 5.39
C ASN A 42 -7.34 0.71 6.79
N GLN A 43 -6.35 -0.06 7.22
CA GLN A 43 -5.67 0.17 8.48
C GLN A 43 -4.97 1.53 8.51
N MET A 44 -4.21 1.89 7.47
CA MET A 44 -3.57 3.19 7.33
C MET A 44 -4.60 4.34 7.41
N LEU A 45 -5.69 4.26 6.65
CA LEU A 45 -6.75 5.26 6.65
C LEU A 45 -7.39 5.43 8.04
N ASN A 46 -7.63 4.32 8.74
CA ASN A 46 -8.16 4.36 10.11
C ASN A 46 -7.17 5.00 11.09
N SER A 47 -5.87 4.73 10.95
CA SER A 47 -4.83 5.33 11.81
C SER A 47 -4.73 6.85 11.63
N VAL A 48 -4.90 7.36 10.41
CA VAL A 48 -4.84 8.82 10.15
C VAL A 48 -6.18 9.54 10.33
N LYS A 49 -7.28 8.80 10.50
CA LYS A 49 -8.63 9.35 10.64
C LYS A 49 -8.73 10.42 11.72
N ARG A 50 -8.07 10.22 12.87
CA ARG A 50 -8.09 11.21 13.97
C ARG A 50 -7.48 12.55 13.57
N PHE A 51 -6.40 12.51 12.79
CA PHE A 51 -5.75 13.72 12.29
C PHE A 51 -6.62 14.43 11.25
N SER A 52 -7.34 13.67 10.42
CA SER A 52 -8.29 14.21 9.42
C SER A 52 -9.48 14.95 10.03
N MET A 53 -9.81 14.72 11.30
CA MET A 53 -10.95 15.40 11.95
C MET A 53 -10.59 16.80 12.47
N SER A 54 -9.31 17.19 12.49
CA SER A 54 -8.90 18.53 12.91
C SER A 54 -9.13 19.54 11.79
N LYS A 55 -9.72 20.69 12.12
CA LYS A 55 -9.88 21.82 11.19
C LYS A 55 -8.59 22.62 10.98
N GLN A 56 -7.55 22.35 11.77
CA GLN A 56 -6.28 23.08 11.73
C GLN A 56 -5.19 22.36 10.91
N ASN A 57 -5.42 21.09 10.53
CA ASN A 57 -4.44 20.26 9.82
C ASN A 57 -5.06 19.69 8.54
N GLY A 58 -4.22 19.47 7.52
CA GLY A 58 -4.58 18.78 6.29
C GLY A 58 -3.89 17.42 6.18
N LEU A 59 -4.50 16.49 5.45
CA LEU A 59 -3.90 15.21 5.07
C LEU A 59 -3.91 15.09 3.55
N PHE A 60 -2.75 14.76 2.99
CA PHE A 60 -2.62 14.38 1.60
C PHE A 60 -2.28 12.89 1.53
N ILE A 61 -3.18 12.10 0.93
CA ILE A 61 -3.01 10.65 0.78
C ILE A 61 -3.02 10.34 -0.70
N ASN A 62 -1.86 9.97 -1.24
CA ASN A 62 -1.75 9.48 -2.60
C ASN A 62 -1.71 7.94 -2.58
N SER A 63 -2.80 7.29 -2.99
CA SER A 63 -2.92 5.82 -2.98
C SER A 63 -3.38 5.28 -4.33
N CYS A 64 -2.49 4.67 -5.11
CA CYS A 64 -2.87 4.10 -6.40
C CYS A 64 -2.10 2.84 -6.74
N PHE A 65 -2.79 1.75 -7.11
CA PHE A 65 -2.17 0.44 -7.28
C PHE A 65 -1.33 0.28 -8.54
N ALA A 66 -1.73 0.88 -9.67
CA ALA A 66 -0.97 0.74 -10.93
C ALA A 66 -1.03 2.00 -11.80
N HIS A 67 -2.06 2.83 -11.65
CA HIS A 67 -2.29 3.97 -12.53
C HIS A 67 -2.80 5.20 -11.78
N CYS A 68 -1.95 5.83 -10.96
CA CYS A 68 -2.08 7.28 -10.78
C CYS A 68 -0.70 7.90 -10.74
N GLN A 69 -0.27 8.41 -11.88
CA GLN A 69 -0.46 9.82 -12.16
C GLN A 69 -0.92 9.93 -13.62
N SER A 70 -2.13 10.42 -13.85
CA SER A 70 -2.30 11.34 -14.97
C SER A 70 -1.75 12.67 -14.45
N GLU A 71 -1.00 13.36 -15.29
CA GLU A 71 -0.27 14.63 -15.07
C GLU A 71 -0.95 15.66 -14.15
#